data_AF-A0A109LRN5-F1
#
_entry.id   AF-A0A109LRN5-F1
#
_cell.length_a   1.000
_cell.length_b   1.000
_cell.length_c   1.000
_cell.angle_alpha   90.00
_cell.angle_beta   90.00
_cell.angle_gamma   90.00
#
_symmetry.space_group_name_H-M   'P 1'
#
loop_
_entity.id
_entity.type
_entity.pdbx_description
1 polymer ?
#
loop_
_entity_poly.entity_id
_entity_poly.type
_entity_poly.pdbx_seq_one_letter_code
_entity_poly.pdbx_strand_id
1 'polypeptide(L)'
;MGVRMAIKPVPAKLQAGLRHCARLPAVTRGSSSINWRFASYRTLLDTLGHNDGMDEVIEVGVRDFLDAAQASGNPDAYLHARASAQGIAVQELDLANLPNRSAALFLVGAYQQLEGFLYDFADEFGTLVGAPVRTRVNGEAPLDWVLDALPGGFTLNKHRIWIERYLILDYYRLVRNHLNHPRKSRASLAASHATLTSLDPMIRGAYGLPAPSEPDNLSFDDFLLLTRIVKYLATDLCRLAQLTGADLVQHALRLQSSGERALLSLPPESASPVKRRARIRRFYRGRFGSEVAPMDLDLIAKALF
;
A
#
# COMPACT_ATOMS: atom_id res chain seq x y z
N MET A 1 8.25 12.90 -38.42
CA MET A 1 9.11 13.82 -37.65
C MET A 1 8.92 13.51 -36.17
N GLY A 2 9.86 12.80 -35.54
CA GLY A 2 9.77 12.43 -34.13
C GLY A 2 10.27 13.56 -33.24
N VAL A 3 9.36 14.17 -32.47
CA VAL A 3 9.72 15.15 -31.43
C VAL A 3 10.39 14.37 -30.29
N ARG A 4 11.73 14.41 -30.22
CA ARG A 4 12.44 14.02 -29.00
C ARG A 4 12.11 15.04 -27.92
N MET A 5 11.15 14.72 -27.05
CA MET A 5 10.94 15.48 -25.83
C MET A 5 12.25 15.48 -25.03
N ALA A 6 12.84 16.67 -24.87
CA ALA A 6 14.00 16.84 -24.00
C ALA A 6 13.58 16.50 -22.57
N ILE A 7 14.05 15.36 -22.06
CA ILE A 7 13.84 14.96 -20.67
C ILE A 7 14.52 16.02 -19.80
N LYS A 8 13.72 16.81 -19.07
CA LYS A 8 14.25 17.79 -18.13
C LYS A 8 15.06 17.03 -17.06
N PRO A 9 16.26 17.52 -16.70
CA PRO A 9 17.07 16.88 -15.67
C PRO A 9 16.33 16.87 -14.33
N VAL A 10 16.38 15.73 -13.64
CA VAL A 10 15.81 15.56 -12.31
C VAL A 10 16.36 16.64 -11.36
N PRO A 11 15.53 17.42 -10.64
CA PRO A 11 15.98 18.49 -9.77
C PRO A 11 17.05 18.02 -8.76
N ALA A 12 18.08 18.84 -8.51
CA ALA A 12 19.20 18.48 -7.63
C ALA A 12 18.76 18.05 -6.21
N LYS A 13 17.72 18.70 -5.66
CA LYS A 13 17.11 18.32 -4.37
C LYS A 13 16.50 16.91 -4.42
N LEU A 14 15.86 16.56 -5.53
CA LEU A 14 15.30 15.22 -5.73
C LEU A 14 16.44 14.21 -5.88
N GLN A 15 17.46 14.49 -6.69
CA GLN A 15 18.66 13.64 -6.82
C GLN A 15 19.37 13.37 -5.48
N ALA A 16 19.47 14.36 -4.60
CA ALA A 16 20.00 14.17 -3.25
C ALA A 16 19.14 13.21 -2.43
N GLY A 17 17.81 13.30 -2.53
CA GLY A 17 16.87 12.33 -1.95
C GLY A 17 16.94 10.94 -2.60
N LEU A 18 17.31 10.85 -3.89
CA LEU A 18 17.54 9.58 -4.61
C LEU A 18 18.74 8.81 -4.05
N ARG A 19 19.74 9.51 -3.50
CA ARG A 19 21.01 8.94 -3.01
C ARG A 19 21.05 8.75 -1.50
N HIS A 20 19.93 8.90 -0.81
CA HIS A 20 19.90 8.90 0.65
C HIS A 20 20.28 7.52 1.23
N CYS A 21 21.32 7.48 2.07
CA CYS A 21 21.88 6.25 2.66
C CYS A 21 20.92 5.53 3.63
N ALA A 22 19.91 6.23 4.16
CA ALA A 22 18.92 5.64 5.07
C ALA A 22 17.82 4.82 4.39
N ARG A 23 17.82 4.67 3.05
CA ARG A 23 16.84 3.84 2.33
C ARG A 23 16.81 2.44 2.91
N LEU A 24 15.61 1.93 3.17
CA LEU A 24 15.47 0.51 3.45
C LEU A 24 15.90 -0.28 2.21
N PRO A 25 16.63 -1.41 2.40
CA PRO A 25 16.96 -2.31 1.30
C PRO A 25 15.71 -2.68 0.50
N ALA A 26 15.85 -2.78 -0.83
CA ALA A 26 14.75 -3.18 -1.70
C ALA A 26 14.15 -4.51 -1.25
N VAL A 27 12.82 -4.60 -1.27
CA VAL A 27 12.10 -5.81 -0.90
C VAL A 27 12.29 -6.83 -2.01
N THR A 28 13.01 -7.92 -1.73
CA THR A 28 13.07 -9.09 -2.62
C THR A 28 11.89 -10.02 -2.32
N ARG A 29 11.31 -10.65 -3.34
CA ARG A 29 10.25 -11.66 -3.14
C ARG A 29 10.79 -12.78 -2.23
N GLY A 30 10.04 -13.13 -1.20
CA GLY A 30 10.43 -14.17 -0.22
C GLY A 30 11.32 -13.69 0.93
N SER A 31 11.55 -12.38 1.06
CA SER A 31 12.39 -11.82 2.11
C SER A 31 11.88 -12.11 3.53
N SER A 32 12.76 -12.63 4.38
CA SER A 32 12.63 -12.70 5.84
C SER A 32 12.73 -11.32 6.53
N SER A 33 12.71 -10.22 5.77
CA SER A 33 12.99 -8.86 6.28
C SER A 33 11.91 -8.23 7.16
N ILE A 34 10.71 -8.82 7.23
CA ILE A 34 9.64 -8.32 8.09
C ILE A 34 9.68 -9.11 9.40
N ASN A 35 10.27 -8.51 10.43
CA ASN A 35 10.33 -9.11 11.77
C ASN A 35 8.97 -9.17 12.45
N TRP A 36 8.05 -8.27 12.11
CA TRP A 36 6.72 -8.22 12.70
C TRP A 36 5.68 -7.95 11.63
N ARG A 37 4.79 -8.92 11.38
CA ARG A 37 3.68 -8.76 10.45
C ARG A 37 2.45 -8.32 11.24
N PHE A 38 2.06 -7.08 11.00
CA PHE A 38 0.82 -6.51 11.50
C PHE A 38 -0.38 -7.27 10.90
N ALA A 39 -1.49 -7.33 11.64
CA ALA A 39 -2.74 -7.89 11.15
C ALA A 39 -3.28 -7.05 9.98
N SER A 40 -3.24 -5.73 10.09
CA SER A 40 -3.55 -4.77 9.02
C SER A 40 -2.77 -5.07 7.73
N TYR A 41 -1.49 -5.42 7.83
CA TYR A 41 -0.67 -5.81 6.67
C TYR A 41 -1.18 -7.09 5.99
N ARG A 42 -1.52 -8.12 6.77
CA ARG A 42 -2.06 -9.37 6.22
C ARG A 42 -3.41 -9.14 5.57
N THR A 43 -4.31 -8.43 6.26
CA THR A 43 -5.61 -8.05 5.73
C THR A 43 -5.46 -7.29 4.42
N LEU A 44 -4.55 -6.31 4.33
CA LEU A 44 -4.28 -5.60 3.09
C LEU A 44 -3.84 -6.55 1.97
N LEU A 45 -2.90 -7.47 2.22
CA LEU A 45 -2.46 -8.39 1.18
C LEU A 45 -3.59 -9.28 0.68
N ASP A 46 -4.46 -9.74 1.57
CA ASP A 46 -5.59 -10.58 1.23
C ASP A 46 -6.66 -9.80 0.46
N THR A 47 -7.06 -8.61 0.95
CA THR A 47 -8.11 -7.80 0.31
C THR A 47 -7.63 -7.20 -1.01
N LEU A 48 -6.40 -6.68 -1.06
CA LEU A 48 -5.80 -6.17 -2.28
C LEU A 48 -5.59 -7.31 -3.29
N GLY A 49 -5.12 -8.48 -2.86
CA GLY A 49 -4.97 -9.63 -3.76
C GLY A 49 -6.30 -10.11 -4.36
N HIS A 50 -7.37 -10.12 -3.56
CA HIS A 50 -8.71 -10.45 -4.05
C HIS A 50 -9.24 -9.41 -5.04
N ASN A 51 -9.14 -8.12 -4.69
CA ASN A 51 -9.59 -7.03 -5.57
C ASN A 51 -8.77 -6.96 -6.85
N ASP A 52 -7.44 -7.15 -6.76
CA ASP A 52 -6.55 -7.22 -7.92
C ASP A 52 -7.03 -8.27 -8.92
N GLY A 53 -7.35 -9.48 -8.44
CA GLY A 53 -7.86 -10.54 -9.30
C GLY A 53 -9.22 -10.21 -9.94
N MET A 54 -10.10 -9.51 -9.21
CA MET A 54 -11.39 -9.07 -9.76
C MET A 54 -11.20 -7.99 -10.84
N ASP A 55 -10.37 -6.98 -10.58
CA ASP A 55 -10.07 -5.89 -11.51
C ASP A 55 -9.36 -6.42 -12.76
N GLU A 56 -8.45 -7.40 -12.61
CA GLU A 56 -7.80 -8.12 -13.72
C GLU A 56 -8.82 -8.86 -14.61
N VAL A 57 -9.82 -9.53 -14.01
CA VAL A 57 -10.88 -10.20 -14.78
C VAL A 57 -11.78 -9.19 -15.49
N ILE A 58 -12.10 -8.06 -14.84
CA ILE A 58 -12.88 -6.98 -15.47
C ILE A 58 -12.11 -6.40 -16.65
N GLU A 59 -10.80 -6.15 -16.49
CA GLU A 59 -9.94 -5.66 -17.57
C GLU A 59 -9.91 -6.61 -18.77
N VAL A 60 -9.80 -7.92 -18.55
CA VAL A 60 -9.92 -8.91 -19.64
C VAL A 60 -11.26 -8.77 -20.34
N GLY A 61 -12.36 -8.69 -19.58
CA GLY A 61 -13.70 -8.48 -20.15
C GLY A 61 -13.84 -7.17 -20.94
N VAL A 62 -13.21 -6.09 -20.49
CA VAL A 62 -13.18 -4.80 -21.20
C VAL A 62 -12.44 -4.94 -22.53
N ARG A 63 -11.28 -5.60 -22.55
CA ARG A 63 -10.51 -5.83 -23.78
C ARG A 63 -11.26 -6.70 -24.77
N ASP A 64 -11.78 -7.84 -24.32
CA ASP A 64 -12.57 -8.75 -25.15
C ASP A 64 -13.79 -8.03 -25.75
N PHE A 65 -14.44 -7.18 -24.96
CA PHE A 65 -15.56 -6.38 -25.43
C PHE A 65 -15.16 -5.36 -26.50
N LEU A 66 -14.07 -4.63 -26.29
CA LEU A 66 -13.56 -3.63 -27.24
C LEU A 66 -13.10 -4.29 -28.55
N ASP A 67 -12.39 -5.40 -28.48
CA ASP A 67 -11.93 -6.16 -29.65
C ASP A 67 -13.12 -6.67 -30.47
N ALA A 68 -14.14 -7.23 -29.81
CA ALA A 68 -15.35 -7.69 -30.48
C ALA A 68 -16.17 -6.54 -31.09
N ALA A 69 -16.27 -5.40 -30.38
CA ALA A 69 -16.94 -4.22 -30.89
C ALA A 69 -16.22 -3.68 -32.14
N GLN A 70 -14.89 -3.62 -32.13
CA GLN A 70 -14.09 -3.20 -33.28
C GLN A 70 -14.24 -4.18 -34.46
N ALA A 71 -14.19 -5.49 -34.19
CA ALA A 71 -14.34 -6.53 -35.21
C ALA A 71 -15.72 -6.53 -35.88
N SER A 72 -16.76 -6.00 -35.22
CA SER A 72 -18.11 -5.90 -35.77
C SER A 72 -18.23 -4.91 -36.95
N GLY A 73 -17.28 -3.98 -37.10
CA GLY A 73 -17.35 -2.88 -38.08
C GLY A 73 -18.35 -1.78 -37.73
N ASN A 74 -19.21 -1.99 -36.73
CA ASN A 74 -20.12 -0.98 -36.18
C ASN A 74 -20.21 -1.13 -34.64
N PRO A 75 -19.23 -0.57 -33.91
CA PRO A 75 -19.13 -0.71 -32.45
C PRO A 75 -20.38 -0.27 -31.68
N ASP A 76 -21.05 0.80 -32.13
CA ASP A 76 -22.26 1.32 -31.47
C ASP A 76 -23.43 0.34 -31.58
N ALA A 77 -23.68 -0.19 -32.79
CA ALA A 77 -24.72 -1.19 -32.99
C ALA A 77 -24.42 -2.48 -32.23
N TYR A 78 -23.15 -2.90 -32.19
CA TYR A 78 -22.71 -4.05 -31.40
C TYR A 78 -23.03 -3.85 -29.92
N LEU A 79 -22.67 -2.69 -29.34
CA LEU A 79 -22.96 -2.36 -27.95
C LEU A 79 -24.45 -2.44 -27.63
N HIS A 80 -25.30 -1.75 -28.41
CA HIS A 80 -26.74 -1.74 -28.15
C HIS A 80 -27.34 -3.14 -28.22
N ALA A 81 -26.89 -3.96 -29.19
CA ALA A 81 -27.32 -5.35 -29.28
C ALA A 81 -26.90 -6.17 -28.05
N ARG A 82 -25.65 -6.03 -27.58
CA ARG A 82 -25.16 -6.72 -26.37
C ARG A 82 -25.88 -6.27 -25.10
N ALA A 83 -26.10 -4.97 -24.93
CA ALA A 83 -26.82 -4.42 -23.79
C ALA A 83 -28.28 -4.88 -23.77
N SER A 84 -28.97 -4.81 -24.92
CA SER A 84 -30.35 -5.27 -25.08
C SER A 84 -30.49 -6.77 -24.78
N ALA A 85 -29.55 -7.61 -25.26
CA ALA A 85 -29.53 -9.04 -24.97
C ALA A 85 -29.39 -9.37 -23.47
N GLN A 86 -28.88 -8.43 -22.67
CA GLN A 86 -28.74 -8.55 -21.21
C GLN A 86 -29.84 -7.80 -20.44
N GLY A 87 -30.81 -7.20 -21.13
CA GLY A 87 -31.86 -6.39 -20.50
C GLY A 87 -31.35 -5.07 -19.90
N ILE A 88 -30.20 -4.57 -20.37
CA ILE A 88 -29.59 -3.33 -19.88
C ILE A 88 -29.91 -2.19 -20.85
N ALA A 89 -30.50 -1.11 -20.33
CA ALA A 89 -30.71 0.11 -21.10
C ALA A 89 -29.44 0.96 -21.10
N VAL A 90 -28.83 1.13 -22.27
CA VAL A 90 -27.65 2.00 -22.47
C VAL A 90 -28.05 3.14 -23.41
N GLN A 91 -27.83 4.38 -22.98
CA GLN A 91 -28.09 5.58 -23.79
C GLN A 91 -26.90 5.93 -24.66
N GLU A 92 -25.72 6.01 -24.05
CA GLU A 92 -24.45 6.35 -24.69
C GLU A 92 -23.33 5.63 -23.92
N LEU A 93 -22.34 5.13 -24.66
CA LEU A 93 -21.11 4.62 -24.08
C LEU A 93 -19.93 5.14 -24.91
N ASP A 94 -19.06 5.90 -24.27
CA ASP A 94 -17.80 6.32 -24.85
C ASP A 94 -16.80 5.15 -24.84
N LEU A 95 -16.82 4.35 -25.91
CA LEU A 95 -15.92 3.21 -26.08
C LEU A 95 -14.45 3.62 -26.11
N ALA A 96 -14.15 4.81 -26.63
CA ALA A 96 -12.78 5.31 -26.69
C ALA A 96 -12.22 5.62 -25.29
N ASN A 97 -13.08 6.10 -24.38
CA ASN A 97 -12.70 6.41 -23.00
C ASN A 97 -12.91 5.24 -22.02
N LEU A 98 -13.51 4.13 -22.45
CA LEU A 98 -13.75 2.96 -21.58
C LEU A 98 -12.47 2.42 -20.90
N PRO A 99 -11.31 2.32 -21.57
CA PRO A 99 -10.06 1.91 -20.91
C PRO A 99 -9.61 2.87 -19.79
N ASN A 100 -9.67 4.17 -20.06
CA ASN A 100 -9.32 5.19 -19.05
C ASN A 100 -10.32 5.19 -17.88
N ARG A 101 -11.61 5.02 -18.18
CA ARG A 101 -12.66 4.97 -17.16
C ARG A 101 -12.53 3.74 -16.25
N SER A 102 -12.22 2.57 -16.80
CA SER A 102 -11.99 1.34 -16.02
C SER A 102 -10.74 1.47 -15.16
N ALA A 103 -9.61 1.90 -15.74
CA ALA A 103 -8.39 2.18 -14.98
C ALA A 103 -8.60 3.16 -13.82
N ALA A 104 -9.35 4.24 -14.05
CA ALA A 104 -9.71 5.21 -13.02
C ALA A 104 -10.47 4.58 -11.84
N LEU A 105 -11.42 3.67 -12.12
CA LEU A 105 -12.18 2.96 -11.09
C LEU A 105 -11.29 2.00 -10.29
N PHE A 106 -10.44 1.22 -10.97
CA PHE A 106 -9.49 0.31 -10.32
C PHE A 106 -8.51 1.08 -9.42
N LEU A 107 -7.99 2.21 -9.90
CA LEU A 107 -7.11 3.10 -9.12
C LEU A 107 -7.80 3.63 -7.85
N VAL A 108 -9.07 4.06 -7.96
CA VAL A 108 -9.83 4.51 -6.79
C VAL A 108 -10.00 3.37 -5.79
N GLY A 109 -10.34 2.17 -6.25
CA GLY A 109 -10.47 0.98 -5.41
C GLY A 109 -9.18 0.61 -4.69
N ALA A 110 -8.07 0.49 -5.42
CA ALA A 110 -6.76 0.18 -4.86
C ALA A 110 -6.27 1.26 -3.86
N TYR A 111 -6.50 2.54 -4.16
CA TYR A 111 -6.12 3.63 -3.25
C TYR A 111 -6.98 3.63 -1.98
N GLN A 112 -8.27 3.28 -2.08
CA GLN A 112 -9.14 3.12 -0.91
C GLN A 112 -8.66 2.00 0.01
N GLN A 113 -8.16 0.88 -0.53
CA GLN A 113 -7.56 -0.19 0.27
C GLN A 113 -6.29 0.28 0.98
N LEU A 114 -5.44 1.06 0.30
CA LEU A 114 -4.28 1.70 0.93
C LEU A 114 -4.69 2.60 2.10
N GLU A 115 -5.69 3.46 1.93
CA GLU A 115 -6.14 4.34 3.02
C GLU A 115 -6.65 3.54 4.21
N GLY A 116 -7.52 2.54 3.99
CA GLY A 116 -7.99 1.67 5.08
C GLY A 116 -6.85 1.02 5.84
N PHE A 117 -5.87 0.45 5.11
CA PHE A 117 -4.67 -0.10 5.71
C PHE A 117 -3.88 0.93 6.54
N LEU A 118 -3.70 2.16 6.06
CA LEU A 118 -2.94 3.18 6.80
C LEU A 118 -3.59 3.52 8.15
N TYR A 119 -4.92 3.58 8.21
CA TYR A 119 -5.65 3.77 9.46
C TYR A 119 -5.52 2.56 10.39
N ASP A 120 -5.84 1.37 9.90
CA ASP A 120 -5.79 0.14 10.69
C ASP A 120 -4.37 -0.13 11.22
N PHE A 121 -3.35 0.16 10.39
CA PHE A 121 -1.95 0.02 10.76
C PHE A 121 -1.54 0.99 11.87
N ALA A 122 -1.93 2.26 11.78
CA ALA A 122 -1.61 3.24 12.81
C ALA A 122 -2.27 2.89 14.16
N ASP A 123 -3.54 2.49 14.12
CA ASP A 123 -4.28 2.09 15.32
C ASP A 123 -3.70 0.80 15.94
N GLU A 124 -3.37 -0.19 15.10
CA GLU A 124 -2.71 -1.42 15.54
C GLU A 124 -1.33 -1.12 16.14
N PHE A 125 -0.53 -0.28 15.48
CA PHE A 125 0.79 0.13 15.99
C PHE A 125 0.68 0.83 17.35
N GLY A 126 -0.22 1.81 17.49
CA GLY A 126 -0.46 2.49 18.76
C GLY A 126 -0.86 1.53 19.87
N THR A 127 -1.72 0.56 19.56
CA THR A 127 -2.13 -0.50 20.48
C THR A 127 -0.95 -1.37 20.93
N LEU A 128 0.00 -1.65 20.04
CA LEU A 128 1.19 -2.46 20.35
C LEU A 128 2.20 -1.71 21.21
N VAL A 129 2.47 -0.44 20.93
CA VAL A 129 3.39 0.39 21.76
C VAL A 129 2.74 0.91 23.04
N GLY A 130 1.42 0.73 23.19
CA GLY A 130 0.68 1.14 24.39
C GLY A 130 0.48 2.66 24.50
N ALA A 131 0.59 3.38 23.38
CA ALA A 131 0.34 4.81 23.29
C ALA A 131 -0.50 5.08 22.03
N PRO A 132 -1.58 5.88 22.12
CA PRO A 132 -2.36 6.23 20.95
C PRO A 132 -1.48 7.00 19.96
N VAL A 133 -1.59 6.65 18.67
CA VAL A 133 -1.03 7.49 17.61
C VAL A 133 -1.77 8.82 17.61
N ARG A 134 -1.06 9.92 17.31
CA ARG A 134 -1.68 11.24 17.22
C ARG A 134 -2.87 11.22 16.25
N THR A 135 -3.90 12.00 16.53
CA THR A 135 -5.01 12.15 15.59
C THR A 135 -4.53 12.81 14.30
N ARG A 136 -4.99 12.31 13.14
CA ARG A 136 -4.74 12.95 11.84
C ARG A 136 -5.42 14.32 11.78
N VAL A 137 -4.70 15.34 11.33
CA VAL A 137 -5.26 16.69 11.17
C VAL A 137 -6.13 16.76 9.90
N ASN A 138 -7.15 17.61 9.90
CA ASN A 138 -7.98 17.80 8.71
C ASN A 138 -7.14 18.31 7.52
N GLY A 139 -7.30 17.70 6.35
CA GLY A 139 -6.53 18.02 5.14
C GLY A 139 -5.14 17.37 5.06
N GLU A 140 -4.66 16.72 6.13
CA GLU A 140 -3.40 15.98 6.14
C GLU A 140 -3.52 14.70 5.29
N ALA A 141 -2.51 14.42 4.47
CA ALA A 141 -2.48 13.18 3.70
C ALA A 141 -2.29 11.98 4.65
N PRO A 142 -3.08 10.90 4.51
CA PRO A 142 -2.97 9.75 5.42
C PRO A 142 -1.57 9.14 5.47
N LEU A 143 -0.83 9.11 4.35
CA LEU A 143 0.55 8.61 4.35
C LEU A 143 1.51 9.51 5.15
N ASP A 144 1.37 10.83 5.05
CA ASP A 144 2.21 11.77 5.81
C ASP A 144 2.02 11.55 7.31
N TRP A 145 0.75 11.42 7.73
CA TRP A 145 0.37 11.13 9.10
C TRP A 145 0.99 9.84 9.64
N VAL A 146 0.87 8.73 8.90
CA VAL A 146 1.44 7.45 9.33
C VAL A 146 2.96 7.50 9.40
N LEU A 147 3.64 8.11 8.42
CA LEU A 147 5.09 8.22 8.43
C LEU A 147 5.61 9.09 9.58
N ASP A 148 4.84 10.11 9.96
CA ASP A 148 5.13 10.97 11.11
C ASP A 148 4.92 10.28 12.45
N ALA A 149 3.90 9.41 12.54
CA ALA A 149 3.60 8.63 13.74
C ALA A 149 4.66 7.56 14.07
N LEU A 150 5.41 7.11 13.07
CA LEU A 150 6.44 6.09 13.24
C LEU A 150 7.76 6.65 13.80
N PRO A 151 8.56 5.82 14.49
CA PRO A 151 9.89 6.23 14.96
C PRO A 151 10.74 6.87 13.86
N GLY A 152 11.30 8.05 14.14
CA GLY A 152 12.07 8.84 13.17
C GLY A 152 11.30 9.98 12.51
N GLY A 153 9.97 9.99 12.59
CA GLY A 153 9.12 11.07 12.08
C GLY A 153 9.08 11.17 10.55
N PHE A 154 8.27 12.11 10.05
CA PHE A 154 7.90 12.19 8.64
C PHE A 154 9.11 12.27 7.70
N THR A 155 9.98 13.25 7.91
CA THR A 155 11.09 13.56 6.99
C THR A 155 12.01 12.36 6.80
N LEU A 156 12.41 11.70 7.90
CA LEU A 156 13.30 10.55 7.82
C LEU A 156 12.59 9.36 7.18
N ASN A 157 11.36 9.05 7.62
CA ASN A 157 10.64 7.87 7.14
C ASN A 157 10.27 7.98 5.66
N LYS A 158 9.98 9.19 5.16
CA LYS A 158 9.80 9.48 3.73
C LYS A 158 11.00 9.05 2.89
N HIS A 159 12.23 9.27 3.37
CA HIS A 159 13.43 8.79 2.68
C HIS A 159 13.64 7.28 2.83
N ARG A 160 13.30 6.72 4.00
CA ARG A 160 13.46 5.28 4.28
C ARG A 160 12.56 4.42 3.40
N ILE A 161 11.31 4.85 3.12
CA ILE A 161 10.37 4.18 2.22
C ILE A 161 10.62 4.46 0.72
N TRP A 162 11.69 5.18 0.39
CA TRP A 162 12.04 5.67 -0.94
C TRP A 162 11.17 6.86 -1.38
N ILE A 163 11.81 8.02 -1.57
CA ILE A 163 11.14 9.28 -1.91
C ILE A 163 10.29 9.18 -3.18
N GLU A 164 10.71 8.34 -4.12
CA GLU A 164 10.06 8.16 -5.41
C GLU A 164 8.76 7.35 -5.27
N ARG A 165 8.72 6.37 -4.36
CA ARG A 165 7.46 5.67 -4.01
C ARG A 165 6.47 6.63 -3.39
N TYR A 166 6.95 7.46 -2.46
CA TYR A 166 6.13 8.50 -1.88
C TYR A 166 5.54 9.42 -2.97
N LEU A 167 6.36 9.89 -3.91
CA LEU A 167 5.90 10.78 -4.99
C LEU A 167 4.84 10.11 -5.88
N ILE A 168 4.99 8.82 -6.18
CA ILE A 168 4.00 8.08 -6.98
C ILE A 168 2.69 7.92 -6.20
N LEU A 169 2.74 7.57 -4.91
CA LEU A 169 1.55 7.44 -4.07
C LEU A 169 0.83 8.78 -3.89
N ASP A 170 1.57 9.85 -3.62
CA ASP A 170 0.98 11.19 -3.52
C ASP A 170 0.39 11.65 -4.85
N TYR A 171 1.01 11.31 -5.99
CA TYR A 171 0.44 11.56 -7.31
C TYR A 171 -0.91 10.83 -7.48
N TYR A 172 -0.98 9.53 -7.20
CA TYR A 172 -2.25 8.80 -7.32
C TYR A 172 -3.32 9.28 -6.34
N ARG A 173 -2.93 9.79 -5.16
CA ARG A 173 -3.84 10.52 -4.25
C ARG A 173 -4.45 11.74 -4.93
N LEU A 174 -3.62 12.55 -5.60
CA LEU A 174 -4.05 13.73 -6.31
C LEU A 174 -4.93 13.37 -7.53
N VAL A 175 -4.61 12.28 -8.23
CA VAL A 175 -5.43 11.75 -9.33
C VAL A 175 -6.80 11.35 -8.81
N ARG A 176 -6.89 10.55 -7.75
CA ARG A 176 -8.18 10.19 -7.12
C ARG A 176 -9.00 11.43 -6.74
N ASN A 177 -8.35 12.42 -6.14
CA ASN A 177 -9.01 13.68 -5.79
C ASN A 177 -9.50 14.44 -7.02
N HIS A 178 -8.76 14.40 -8.14
CA HIS A 178 -9.18 14.99 -9.41
C HIS A 178 -10.39 14.30 -10.00
N LEU A 179 -10.39 12.96 -10.03
CA LEU A 179 -11.50 12.16 -10.53
C LEU A 179 -12.81 12.47 -9.78
N ASN A 180 -12.73 12.72 -8.47
CA ASN A 180 -13.88 13.07 -7.64
C ASN A 180 -14.20 14.57 -7.64
N HIS A 181 -13.20 15.44 -7.82
CA HIS A 181 -13.33 16.90 -7.72
C HIS A 181 -12.49 17.65 -8.80
N PRO A 182 -12.88 17.59 -10.09
CA PRO A 182 -12.02 18.00 -11.21
C PRO A 182 -11.55 19.46 -11.18
N ARG A 183 -12.34 20.36 -10.56
CA ARG A 183 -12.07 21.81 -10.53
C ARG A 183 -10.95 22.23 -9.55
N LYS A 184 -10.54 21.38 -8.61
CA LYS A 184 -9.67 21.78 -7.48
C LYS A 184 -8.18 21.40 -7.61
N SER A 185 -7.77 20.60 -8.62
CA SER A 185 -6.46 19.90 -8.57
C SER A 185 -5.56 19.99 -9.82
N ARG A 186 -5.96 20.70 -10.90
CA ARG A 186 -5.28 20.59 -12.20
C ARG A 186 -3.82 21.08 -12.20
N ALA A 187 -3.52 22.18 -11.50
CA ALA A 187 -2.17 22.75 -11.49
C ALA A 187 -1.16 21.92 -10.66
N SER A 188 -1.58 21.34 -9.53
CA SER A 188 -0.70 20.50 -8.70
C SER A 188 -0.39 19.14 -9.35
N LEU A 189 -1.32 18.62 -10.16
CA LEU A 189 -1.12 17.38 -10.91
C LEU A 189 -0.09 17.51 -12.02
N ALA A 190 -0.10 18.60 -12.79
CA ALA A 190 0.84 18.78 -13.90
C ALA A 190 2.31 18.80 -13.45
N ALA A 191 2.61 19.50 -12.35
CA ALA A 191 3.97 19.56 -11.80
C ALA A 191 4.41 18.20 -11.23
N SER A 192 3.51 17.48 -10.57
CA SER A 192 3.76 16.16 -10.01
C SER A 192 3.99 15.12 -11.11
N HIS A 193 3.14 15.13 -12.14
CA HIS A 193 3.29 14.29 -13.33
C HIS A 193 4.63 14.54 -14.02
N ALA A 194 4.98 15.80 -14.35
CA ALA A 194 6.24 16.12 -14.99
C ALA A 194 7.47 15.66 -14.19
N THR A 195 7.39 15.73 -12.85
CA THR A 195 8.43 15.19 -11.97
C THR A 195 8.57 13.68 -12.13
N LEU A 196 7.45 12.95 -12.10
CA LEU A 196 7.45 11.49 -12.25
C LEU A 196 7.86 11.03 -13.66
N THR A 197 7.46 11.75 -14.71
CA THR A 197 7.93 11.49 -16.07
C THR A 197 9.46 11.59 -16.17
N SER A 198 10.07 12.56 -15.46
CA SER A 198 11.54 12.67 -15.42
C SER A 198 12.24 11.50 -14.70
N LEU A 199 11.48 10.73 -13.91
CA LEU A 199 11.94 9.54 -13.19
C LEU A 199 11.62 8.24 -13.93
N ASP A 200 11.01 8.27 -15.11
CA ASP A 200 10.54 7.07 -15.84
C ASP A 200 11.62 5.97 -15.97
N PRO A 201 12.89 6.24 -16.34
CA PRO A 201 13.90 5.19 -16.43
C PRO A 201 14.13 4.45 -15.10
N MET A 202 14.05 5.17 -13.97
CA MET A 202 14.18 4.58 -12.64
C MET A 202 12.93 3.80 -12.26
N ILE A 203 11.73 4.35 -12.53
CA ILE A 203 10.45 3.68 -12.25
C ILE A 203 10.38 2.36 -13.03
N ARG A 204 10.73 2.36 -14.32
CA ARG A 204 10.82 1.15 -15.14
C ARG A 204 11.86 0.18 -14.61
N GLY A 205 13.03 0.65 -14.19
CA GLY A 205 14.06 -0.22 -13.62
C GLY A 205 13.63 -0.87 -12.30
N ALA A 206 12.90 -0.15 -11.45
CA ALA A 206 12.49 -0.63 -10.13
C ALA A 206 11.20 -1.46 -10.16
N TYR A 207 10.27 -1.12 -11.05
CA TYR A 207 8.93 -1.68 -11.07
C TYR A 207 8.58 -2.40 -12.36
N GLY A 208 9.37 -2.31 -13.44
CA GLY A 208 9.02 -2.91 -14.73
C GLY A 208 7.78 -2.30 -15.41
N LEU A 209 7.34 -1.12 -14.95
CA LEU A 209 6.16 -0.40 -15.42
C LEU A 209 6.54 1.06 -15.75
N PRO A 210 5.82 1.72 -16.67
CA PRO A 210 6.04 3.14 -16.98
C PRO A 210 5.84 4.05 -15.76
N ALA A 211 6.32 5.28 -15.85
CA ALA A 211 5.86 6.37 -14.99
C ALA A 211 4.33 6.53 -15.10
N PRO A 212 3.65 7.01 -14.02
CA PRO A 212 2.21 7.23 -14.03
C PRO A 212 1.75 8.09 -15.21
N SER A 213 0.60 7.73 -15.78
CA SER A 213 -0.04 8.46 -16.88
C SER A 213 -0.76 9.71 -16.38
N GLU A 214 -1.10 10.62 -17.30
CA GLU A 214 -1.96 11.76 -16.98
C GLU A 214 -3.38 11.31 -16.59
N PRO A 215 -4.13 12.11 -15.79
CA PRO A 215 -5.45 11.72 -15.31
C PRO A 215 -6.48 11.43 -16.41
N ASP A 216 -6.32 12.03 -17.58
CA ASP A 216 -7.21 11.87 -18.73
C ASP A 216 -6.79 10.68 -19.63
N ASN A 217 -5.69 10.00 -19.31
CA ASN A 217 -5.14 8.89 -20.09
C ASN A 217 -4.58 7.77 -19.19
N LEU A 218 -5.30 7.47 -18.12
CA LEU A 218 -4.98 6.37 -17.22
C LEU A 218 -5.10 5.03 -17.95
N SER A 219 -4.28 4.08 -17.55
CA SER A 219 -4.23 2.74 -18.14
C SER A 219 -4.20 1.66 -17.07
N PHE A 220 -4.38 0.41 -17.49
CA PHE A 220 -4.24 -0.72 -16.57
C PHE A 220 -2.83 -0.81 -15.96
N ASP A 221 -1.79 -0.31 -16.63
CA ASP A 221 -0.43 -0.24 -16.07
C ASP A 221 -0.35 0.68 -14.84
N ASP A 222 -1.16 1.74 -14.78
CA ASP A 222 -1.22 2.63 -13.61
C ASP A 222 -1.78 1.89 -12.40
N PHE A 223 -2.83 1.09 -12.60
CA PHE A 223 -3.39 0.23 -11.59
C PHE A 223 -2.35 -0.78 -11.08
N LEU A 224 -1.67 -1.49 -11.98
CA LEU A 224 -0.61 -2.44 -11.62
C LEU A 224 0.56 -1.77 -10.88
N LEU A 225 0.90 -0.53 -11.24
CA LEU A 225 1.96 0.23 -10.59
C LEU A 225 1.54 0.59 -9.16
N LEU A 226 0.32 1.11 -8.99
CA LEU A 226 -0.22 1.47 -7.68
C LEU A 226 -0.24 0.26 -6.74
N THR A 227 -0.85 -0.86 -7.15
CA THR A 227 -1.00 -2.04 -6.27
C THR A 227 0.36 -2.65 -5.90
N ARG A 228 1.33 -2.61 -6.82
CA ARG A 228 2.73 -3.02 -6.55
C ARG A 228 3.39 -2.12 -5.51
N ILE A 229 3.26 -0.80 -5.65
CA ILE A 229 3.85 0.14 -4.71
C ILE A 229 3.18 0.06 -3.34
N VAL A 230 1.86 -0.15 -3.28
CA VAL A 230 1.12 -0.36 -2.03
C VAL A 230 1.69 -1.56 -1.25
N LYS A 231 1.94 -2.70 -1.92
CA LYS A 231 2.55 -3.89 -1.30
C LYS A 231 3.96 -3.61 -0.76
N TYR A 232 4.76 -2.82 -1.48
CA TYR A 232 6.09 -2.42 -1.03
C TYR A 232 6.04 -1.43 0.14
N LEU A 233 5.17 -0.42 0.08
CA LEU A 233 4.96 0.51 1.17
C LEU A 233 4.54 -0.22 2.44
N ALA A 234 3.53 -1.10 2.35
CA ALA A 234 3.04 -1.83 3.51
C ALA A 234 4.14 -2.69 4.16
N THR A 235 5.00 -3.28 3.34
CA THR A 235 6.18 -4.01 3.81
C THR A 235 7.16 -3.08 4.53
N ASP A 236 7.46 -1.91 3.96
CA ASP A 236 8.39 -0.96 4.56
C ASP A 236 7.83 -0.33 5.84
N LEU A 237 6.53 -0.04 5.91
CA LEU A 237 5.90 0.42 7.15
C LEU A 237 6.03 -0.61 8.28
N CYS A 238 5.84 -1.91 7.99
CA CYS A 238 6.09 -2.98 8.97
C CYS A 238 7.56 -3.03 9.43
N ARG A 239 8.52 -2.68 8.55
CA ARG A 239 9.95 -2.64 8.88
C ARG A 239 10.35 -1.41 9.68
N LEU A 240 9.65 -0.30 9.46
CA LEU A 240 9.84 0.96 10.19
C LEU A 240 9.20 0.92 11.59
N ALA A 241 8.07 0.24 11.73
CA ALA A 241 7.39 0.02 13.00
C ALA A 241 8.09 -1.04 13.86
N GLN A 242 9.32 -0.73 14.28
CA GLN A 242 10.08 -1.60 15.16
C GLN A 242 9.54 -1.51 16.59
N LEU A 243 9.20 -2.66 17.15
CA LEU A 243 8.80 -2.80 18.54
C LEU A 243 10.06 -3.07 19.39
N THR A 244 10.16 -2.39 20.53
CA THR A 244 11.17 -2.66 21.55
C THR A 244 10.75 -3.83 22.44
N GLY A 245 11.69 -4.41 23.20
CA GLY A 245 11.38 -5.41 24.21
C GLY A 245 10.36 -4.90 25.25
N ALA A 246 10.41 -3.62 25.59
CA ALA A 246 9.43 -2.98 26.48
C ALA A 246 8.03 -2.96 25.86
N ASP A 247 7.90 -2.62 24.57
CA ASP A 247 6.61 -2.64 23.86
C ASP A 247 6.01 -4.05 23.88
N LEU A 248 6.84 -5.07 23.63
CA LEU A 248 6.41 -6.46 23.64
C LEU A 248 5.93 -6.93 25.02
N VAL A 249 6.62 -6.53 26.08
CA VAL A 249 6.21 -6.80 27.48
C VAL A 249 4.86 -6.15 27.77
N GLN A 250 4.71 -4.87 27.46
CA GLN A 250 3.48 -4.13 27.72
C GLN A 250 2.31 -4.69 26.91
N HIS A 251 2.55 -5.08 25.66
CA HIS A 251 1.56 -5.77 24.84
C HIS A 251 1.15 -7.12 25.45
N ALA A 252 2.10 -7.93 25.93
CA ALA A 252 1.79 -9.20 26.58
C ALA A 252 0.91 -9.03 27.83
N LEU A 253 1.24 -8.06 28.68
CA LEU A 253 0.47 -7.73 29.88
C LEU A 253 -0.94 -7.27 29.54
N ARG A 254 -1.12 -6.43 28.51
CA ARG A 254 -2.45 -6.01 28.05
C ARG A 254 -3.30 -7.19 27.57
N LEU A 255 -2.72 -8.09 26.81
CA LEU A 255 -3.40 -9.30 26.34
C LEU A 255 -3.76 -10.26 27.49
N GLN A 256 -2.90 -10.39 28.51
CA GLN A 256 -3.22 -11.17 29.71
C GLN A 256 -4.41 -10.55 30.45
N SER A 257 -4.40 -9.24 30.65
CA SER A 257 -5.48 -8.48 31.31
C SER A 257 -6.80 -8.51 30.54
N SER A 258 -6.76 -8.56 29.20
CA SER A 258 -7.97 -8.68 28.37
C SER A 258 -8.52 -10.11 28.29
N GLY A 259 -7.86 -11.08 28.93
CA GLY A 259 -8.29 -12.47 28.94
C GLY A 259 -7.98 -13.25 27.67
N GLU A 260 -6.95 -12.85 26.91
CA GLU A 260 -6.52 -13.56 25.70
C GLU A 260 -6.14 -15.02 26.05
N ARG A 261 -6.98 -15.96 25.61
CA ARG A 261 -6.88 -17.39 25.98
C ARG A 261 -5.51 -18.00 25.66
N ALA A 262 -4.89 -17.54 24.58
CA ALA A 262 -3.57 -18.02 24.18
C ALA A 262 -2.47 -17.66 25.21
N LEU A 263 -2.60 -16.54 25.91
CA LEU A 263 -1.70 -16.16 27.00
C LEU A 263 -2.13 -16.72 28.36
N LEU A 264 -3.43 -16.84 28.61
CA LEU A 264 -3.93 -17.50 29.83
C LEU A 264 -3.57 -19.00 29.87
N SER A 265 -3.41 -19.63 28.71
CA SER A 265 -2.99 -21.03 28.58
C SER A 265 -1.46 -21.23 28.59
N LEU A 266 -0.70 -20.20 28.98
CA LEU A 266 0.74 -20.35 29.18
C LEU A 266 1.03 -21.30 30.38
N PRO A 267 2.19 -21.99 30.37
CA PRO A 267 2.54 -22.92 31.44
C PRO A 267 2.55 -22.22 32.81
N PRO A 268 2.21 -22.89 33.91
CA PRO A 268 2.28 -22.28 35.25
C PRO A 268 3.71 -21.81 35.58
N GLU A 269 3.83 -20.94 36.59
CA GLU A 269 5.12 -20.41 37.08
C GLU A 269 6.11 -21.53 37.48
N SER A 270 5.61 -22.69 37.91
CA SER A 270 6.42 -23.87 38.23
C SER A 270 7.01 -24.59 37.01
N ALA A 271 6.60 -24.26 35.79
CA ALA A 271 7.16 -24.87 34.58
C ALA A 271 8.60 -24.40 34.31
N SER A 272 9.41 -25.23 33.65
CA SER A 272 10.77 -24.83 33.28
C SER A 272 10.80 -23.56 32.40
N PRO A 273 11.77 -22.64 32.56
CA PRO A 273 11.90 -21.44 31.72
C PRO A 273 11.93 -21.73 30.21
N VAL A 274 12.52 -22.87 29.80
CA VAL A 274 12.56 -23.32 28.40
C VAL A 274 11.15 -23.52 27.83
N LYS A 275 10.26 -24.19 28.56
CA LYS A 275 8.86 -24.42 28.15
C LYS A 275 8.07 -23.12 28.03
N ARG A 276 8.27 -22.17 28.96
CA ARG A 276 7.63 -20.84 28.91
C ARG A 276 8.04 -20.06 27.67
N ARG A 277 9.35 -19.96 27.42
CA ARG A 277 9.90 -19.30 26.22
C ARG A 277 9.36 -19.90 24.93
N ALA A 278 9.30 -21.23 24.83
CA ALA A 278 8.81 -21.91 23.64
C ALA A 278 7.34 -21.58 23.35
N ARG A 279 6.50 -21.49 24.38
CA ARG A 279 5.08 -21.11 24.24
C ARG A 279 4.89 -19.65 23.84
N ILE A 280 5.60 -18.72 24.49
CA ILE A 280 5.56 -17.29 24.14
C ILE A 280 6.02 -17.10 22.69
N ARG A 281 7.15 -17.72 22.31
CA ARG A 281 7.64 -17.70 20.92
C ARG A 281 6.61 -18.23 19.95
N ARG A 282 5.98 -19.38 20.25
CA ARG A 282 4.94 -19.98 19.39
C ARG A 282 3.75 -19.04 19.21
N PHE A 283 3.34 -18.33 20.26
CA PHE A 283 2.26 -17.34 20.19
C PHE A 283 2.60 -16.20 19.23
N TYR A 284 3.72 -15.52 19.45
CA TYR A 284 4.11 -14.37 18.61
C TYR A 284 4.45 -14.78 17.17
N ARG A 285 5.10 -15.93 16.97
CA ARG A 285 5.35 -16.47 15.63
C ARG A 285 4.06 -16.84 14.91
N GLY A 286 3.11 -17.47 15.60
CA GLY A 286 1.82 -17.85 15.02
C GLY A 286 0.96 -16.64 14.64
N ARG A 287 0.91 -15.62 15.50
CA ARG A 287 0.03 -14.46 15.32
C ARG A 287 0.64 -13.34 14.48
N PHE A 288 1.95 -13.14 14.52
CA PHE A 288 2.62 -12.00 13.88
C PHE A 288 3.74 -12.43 12.93
N GLY A 289 3.99 -13.73 12.74
CA GLY A 289 5.12 -14.22 11.95
C GLY A 289 6.48 -13.79 12.51
N SER A 290 6.52 -13.41 13.80
CA SER A 290 7.68 -12.75 14.42
C SER A 290 8.59 -13.73 15.14
N GLU A 291 9.90 -13.61 14.88
CA GLU A 291 10.94 -14.27 15.68
C GLU A 291 11.40 -13.33 16.78
N VAL A 292 10.75 -13.42 17.95
CA VAL A 292 11.08 -12.62 19.13
C VAL A 292 12.46 -13.02 19.66
N ALA A 293 13.33 -12.03 19.91
CA ALA A 293 14.68 -12.28 20.37
C ALA A 293 14.68 -13.00 21.72
N PRO A 294 15.69 -13.86 22.02
CA PRO A 294 15.75 -14.59 23.29
C PRO A 294 15.65 -13.70 24.53
N MET A 295 16.30 -12.53 24.50
CA MET A 295 16.28 -11.57 25.60
C MET A 295 14.87 -11.00 25.84
N ASP A 296 14.14 -10.65 24.78
CA ASP A 296 12.78 -10.14 24.89
C ASP A 296 11.81 -11.22 25.37
N LEU A 297 12.01 -12.48 24.97
CA LEU A 297 11.25 -13.62 25.50
C LEU A 297 11.45 -13.77 27.02
N ASP A 298 12.67 -13.54 27.52
CA ASP A 298 12.96 -13.58 28.95
C ASP A 298 12.29 -12.41 29.69
N LEU A 299 12.29 -11.20 29.11
CA LEU A 299 11.59 -10.04 29.65
C LEU A 299 10.08 -10.27 29.74
N ILE A 300 9.47 -10.78 28.66
CA ILE A 300 8.03 -11.11 28.62
C ILE A 300 7.72 -12.20 29.65
N ALA A 301 8.51 -13.26 29.71
CA ALA A 301 8.29 -14.34 30.66
C ALA A 301 8.37 -13.83 32.10
N LYS A 302 9.32 -12.95 32.44
CA LYS A 302 9.43 -12.36 33.78
C LYS A 302 8.28 -11.42 34.13
N ALA A 303 7.63 -10.82 33.14
CA ALA A 303 6.51 -9.92 33.38
C ALA A 303 5.18 -10.66 33.58
N LEU A 304 5.01 -11.81 32.91
CA LEU A 304 3.77 -12.59 32.96
C LEU A 304 3.68 -13.55 34.16
N PHE A 305 4.82 -13.89 34.77
CA PHE A 305 4.98 -14.84 35.87
C PHE A 305 5.83 -14.23 36.96
#